data_AF-A0A3P1UN65-F1
#
_entry.id   AF-A0A3P1UN65-F1
#
_cell.length_a   1.000
_cell.length_b   1.000
_cell.length_c   1.000
_cell.angle_alpha   90.00
_cell.angle_beta   90.00
_cell.angle_gamma   90.00
#
_symmetry.space_group_name_H-M   'P 1'
#
loop_
_entity.id
_entity.type
_entity.pdbx_description
1 polymer ?
#
loop_
_entity_poly.entity_id
_entity_poly.type
_entity_poly.pdbx_seq_one_letter_code
_entity_poly.pdbx_strand_id
1 'polypeptide(L)'
;MAIVSILMSVGTIIMYFFLSLFIPFLAYLIPYYKITKVNLYKRKYSLAINILVALILFRINPGYLLIYLIFPYTMEFMFYLFNKIAKRMQVFNRIVLMSIVPAILLSFYLYFNMDKMNYIATNLPRMTSIVEQVGIENVLILQKSIVLISNYYIFGAFFVVILANFFLFLTLIPGTYKLWKISCYWIIPYMLILWAHKFNISANILLENNILEIIRWIYVLYGIKVIYNITEKIGVKSDILKHGISMLLGLSYPMVAFVIGALASFEFIEVKEIRM
;
A
#
# COMPACT_ATOMS: atom_id res chain seq x y z
N MET A 1 -6.63 34.19 -14.43
CA MET A 1 -6.93 33.42 -13.20
C MET A 1 -6.98 31.91 -13.42
N ALA A 2 -7.74 31.41 -14.42
CA ALA A 2 -7.85 29.96 -14.70
C ALA A 2 -6.56 29.26 -15.17
N ILE A 3 -5.70 29.94 -15.94
CA ILE A 3 -4.42 29.36 -16.39
C ILE A 3 -3.45 29.18 -15.22
N VAL A 4 -3.39 30.16 -14.31
CA VAL A 4 -2.54 30.13 -13.11
C VAL A 4 -2.95 28.99 -12.18
N SER A 5 -4.25 28.76 -11.99
CA SER A 5 -4.72 27.64 -11.15
C SER A 5 -4.40 26.26 -11.76
N ILE A 6 -4.46 26.13 -13.08
CA ILE A 6 -4.04 24.91 -13.78
C ILE A 6 -2.55 24.65 -13.58
N LEU A 7 -1.70 25.66 -13.81
CA LEU A 7 -0.25 25.54 -13.64
C LEU A 7 0.14 25.19 -12.20
N MET A 8 -0.47 25.83 -11.21
CA MET A 8 -0.23 25.52 -9.79
C MET A 8 -0.64 24.08 -9.44
N SER A 9 -1.77 23.62 -9.95
CA SER A 9 -2.23 22.23 -9.73
C SER A 9 -1.28 21.21 -10.36
N VAL A 10 -0.85 21.46 -11.61
CA VAL A 10 0.14 20.63 -12.31
C VAL A 10 1.45 20.58 -11.52
N GLY A 11 1.97 21.73 -11.10
CA GLY A 11 3.19 21.82 -10.30
C GLY A 11 3.09 21.06 -8.96
N THR A 12 1.96 21.17 -8.28
CA THR A 12 1.71 20.47 -7.00
C THR A 12 1.68 18.95 -7.19
N ILE A 13 0.99 18.46 -8.23
CA ILE A 13 0.93 17.02 -8.55
C ILE A 13 2.31 16.47 -8.90
N ILE A 14 3.09 17.21 -9.68
CA ILE A 14 4.46 16.82 -10.04
C ILE A 14 5.36 16.77 -8.80
N MET A 15 5.28 17.79 -7.92
CA MET A 15 6.01 17.81 -6.67
C MET A 15 5.67 16.60 -5.79
N TYR A 16 4.38 16.30 -5.61
CA TYR A 16 3.94 15.13 -4.85
C TYR A 16 4.38 13.81 -5.50
N PHE A 17 4.40 13.75 -6.84
CA PHE A 17 4.93 12.59 -7.55
C PHE A 17 6.41 12.36 -7.23
N PHE A 18 7.26 13.38 -7.37
CA PHE A 18 8.68 13.23 -7.02
C PHE A 18 8.89 12.92 -5.55
N LEU A 19 8.14 13.55 -4.64
CA LEU A 19 8.17 13.22 -3.22
C LEU A 19 7.82 11.74 -2.97
N SER A 20 6.84 11.21 -3.70
CA SER A 20 6.45 9.80 -3.60
C SER A 20 7.49 8.82 -4.12
N LEU A 21 8.42 9.24 -4.99
CA LEU A 21 9.53 8.38 -5.42
C LEU A 21 10.53 8.15 -4.27
N PHE A 22 10.68 9.12 -3.36
CA PHE A 22 11.53 8.97 -2.16
C PHE A 22 10.81 8.30 -1.00
N ILE A 23 9.54 8.65 -0.80
CA ILE A 23 8.71 8.14 0.29
C ILE A 23 7.42 7.56 -0.30
N PRO A 24 7.41 6.27 -0.70
CA PRO A 24 6.36 5.67 -1.52
C PRO A 24 4.94 5.79 -0.97
N PHE A 25 4.76 5.72 0.35
CA PHE A 25 3.42 5.85 0.94
C PHE A 25 2.84 7.26 0.76
N LEU A 26 3.66 8.32 0.59
CA LEU A 26 3.18 9.68 0.32
C LEU A 26 2.53 9.85 -1.06
N ALA A 27 2.55 8.81 -1.90
CA ALA A 27 1.80 8.79 -3.15
C ALA A 27 0.31 9.10 -2.97
N TYR A 28 -0.26 8.85 -1.78
CA TYR A 28 -1.65 9.18 -1.44
C TYR A 28 -1.98 10.68 -1.58
N LEU A 29 -0.98 11.56 -1.46
CA LEU A 29 -1.17 13.02 -1.57
C LEU A 29 -1.68 13.41 -2.96
N ILE A 30 -1.30 12.67 -4.01
CA ILE A 30 -1.74 12.91 -5.38
C ILE A 30 -3.25 12.67 -5.53
N PRO A 31 -3.80 11.45 -5.29
CA PRO A 31 -5.23 11.23 -5.35
C PRO A 31 -5.98 12.10 -4.34
N TYR A 32 -5.46 12.30 -3.12
CA TYR A 32 -6.07 13.21 -2.14
C TYR A 32 -6.26 14.63 -2.72
N TYR A 33 -5.21 15.22 -3.28
CA TYR A 33 -5.25 16.55 -3.88
C TYR A 33 -6.22 16.60 -5.07
N LYS A 34 -6.18 15.58 -5.94
CA LYS A 34 -7.06 15.52 -7.12
C LYS A 34 -8.53 15.39 -6.74
N ILE A 35 -8.84 14.54 -5.77
CA ILE A 35 -10.21 14.32 -5.27
C ILE A 35 -10.76 15.59 -4.61
N THR A 36 -9.96 16.27 -3.79
CA THR A 36 -10.43 17.38 -2.96
C THR A 36 -10.34 18.75 -3.63
N LYS A 37 -9.28 19.02 -4.39
CA LYS A 37 -9.01 20.34 -4.98
C LYS A 37 -9.30 20.39 -6.47
N VAL A 38 -8.81 19.41 -7.25
CA VAL A 38 -8.96 19.45 -8.71
C VAL A 38 -10.41 19.17 -9.15
N ASN A 39 -11.08 18.22 -8.50
CA ASN A 39 -12.46 17.85 -8.86
C ASN A 39 -13.48 18.97 -8.60
N LEU A 40 -13.18 19.92 -7.69
CA LEU A 40 -14.02 21.11 -7.46
C LEU A 40 -14.12 22.01 -8.71
N TYR A 41 -13.13 21.98 -9.61
CA TYR A 41 -13.05 22.89 -10.75
C TYR A 41 -13.73 22.37 -12.04
N LYS A 42 -14.57 21.33 -11.98
CA LYS A 42 -15.30 20.68 -13.11
C LYS A 42 -14.46 19.71 -13.96
N ARG A 43 -15.15 18.78 -14.63
CA ARG A 43 -14.58 17.62 -15.38
C ARG A 43 -13.60 18.00 -16.51
N LYS A 44 -13.84 19.10 -17.23
CA LYS A 44 -12.94 19.58 -18.31
C LYS A 44 -11.58 20.05 -17.76
N TYR A 45 -11.57 20.69 -16.59
CA TYR A 45 -10.34 21.18 -15.95
C TYR A 45 -9.47 20.05 -15.43
N SER A 46 -10.08 19.03 -14.80
CA SER A 46 -9.37 17.83 -14.35
C SER A 46 -8.67 17.10 -15.50
N LEU A 47 -9.34 16.99 -16.65
CA LEU A 47 -8.76 16.34 -17.83
C LEU A 47 -7.54 17.10 -18.38
N ALA A 48 -7.61 18.43 -18.46
CA ALA A 48 -6.48 19.26 -18.90
C ALA A 48 -5.26 19.13 -17.98
N ILE A 49 -5.47 19.12 -16.65
CA ILE A 49 -4.40 18.92 -15.66
C ILE A 49 -3.75 17.55 -15.83
N ASN A 50 -4.55 16.48 -15.98
CA ASN A 50 -4.01 15.12 -16.15
C ASN A 50 -3.19 14.98 -17.43
N ILE A 51 -3.63 15.57 -18.54
CA ILE A 51 -2.89 15.55 -19.81
C ILE A 51 -1.57 16.31 -19.66
N LEU A 52 -1.58 17.50 -19.06
CA LEU A 52 -0.35 18.28 -18.86
C LEU A 52 0.65 17.56 -17.96
N VAL A 53 0.20 16.99 -16.84
CA VAL A 53 1.06 16.18 -15.95
C VAL A 53 1.65 15.00 -16.73
N ALA A 54 0.84 14.28 -17.50
CA ALA A 54 1.30 13.14 -18.28
C ALA A 54 2.36 13.53 -19.32
N LEU A 55 2.16 14.63 -20.05
CA LEU A 55 3.13 15.15 -21.03
C LEU A 55 4.46 15.54 -20.39
N ILE A 56 4.42 16.22 -19.23
CA ILE A 56 5.62 16.63 -18.51
C ILE A 56 6.39 15.39 -18.01
N LEU A 57 5.70 14.44 -17.37
CA LEU A 57 6.34 13.22 -16.89
C LEU A 57 6.93 12.41 -18.04
N PHE A 58 6.22 12.28 -19.16
CA PHE A 58 6.72 11.61 -20.37
C PHE A 58 8.01 12.27 -20.89
N ARG A 59 8.04 13.61 -20.92
CA ARG A 59 9.22 14.36 -21.39
C ARG A 59 10.44 14.17 -20.49
N ILE A 60 10.23 14.03 -19.18
CA ILE A 60 11.30 13.77 -18.20
C ILE A 60 11.79 12.32 -18.33
N ASN A 61 10.88 11.35 -18.17
CA ASN A 61 11.18 9.93 -18.33
C ASN A 61 9.86 9.15 -18.58
N PRO A 62 9.75 8.36 -19.66
CA PRO A 62 8.55 7.56 -19.93
C PRO A 62 8.21 6.56 -18.81
N GLY A 63 9.21 6.07 -18.06
CA GLY A 63 8.99 5.23 -16.87
C GLY A 63 8.26 5.95 -15.74
N TYR A 64 8.47 7.25 -15.56
CA TYR A 64 7.73 8.04 -14.57
C TYR A 64 6.26 8.18 -14.91
N LEU A 65 5.95 8.35 -16.21
CA LEU A 65 4.57 8.32 -16.67
C LEU A 65 3.91 6.98 -16.34
N LEU A 66 4.59 5.86 -16.60
CA LEU A 66 4.06 4.52 -16.29
C LEU A 66 3.78 4.36 -14.79
N ILE A 67 4.73 4.73 -13.93
CA ILE A 67 4.56 4.65 -12.47
C ILE A 67 3.38 5.54 -12.02
N TYR A 68 3.26 6.76 -12.56
CA TYR A 68 2.14 7.66 -12.26
C TYR A 68 0.79 7.06 -12.66
N LEU A 69 0.70 6.45 -13.84
CA LEU A 69 -0.53 5.83 -14.33
C LEU A 69 -0.88 4.57 -13.52
N ILE A 70 0.10 3.72 -13.25
CA ILE A 70 -0.10 2.46 -12.52
C ILE A 70 -0.53 2.74 -11.08
N PHE A 71 0.15 3.66 -10.40
CA PHE A 71 0.01 3.81 -8.95
C PHE A 71 -1.00 4.90 -8.54
N PRO A 72 -0.66 6.20 -8.52
CA PRO A 72 -1.57 7.22 -8.02
C PRO A 72 -2.83 7.39 -8.87
N TYR A 73 -2.75 7.21 -10.19
CA TYR A 73 -3.92 7.34 -11.07
C TYR A 73 -4.90 6.15 -10.91
N THR A 74 -4.41 4.91 -10.89
CA THR A 74 -5.27 3.75 -10.61
C THR A 74 -5.87 3.84 -9.21
N MET A 75 -5.12 4.31 -8.21
CA MET A 75 -5.64 4.52 -6.86
C MET A 75 -6.83 5.48 -6.83
N GLU A 76 -6.71 6.64 -7.51
CA GLU A 76 -7.81 7.59 -7.67
C GLU A 76 -9.03 6.95 -8.37
N PHE A 77 -8.79 6.23 -9.47
CA PHE A 77 -9.84 5.54 -10.20
C PHE A 77 -10.57 4.52 -9.32
N MET A 78 -9.82 3.70 -8.57
CA MET A 78 -10.38 2.71 -7.64
C MET A 78 -11.18 3.38 -6.53
N PHE A 79 -10.70 4.52 -6.02
CA PHE A 79 -11.45 5.32 -5.05
C PHE A 79 -12.84 5.69 -5.58
N TYR A 80 -12.92 6.28 -6.78
CA TYR A 80 -14.20 6.65 -7.38
C TYR A 80 -15.09 5.43 -7.69
N LEU A 81 -14.52 4.33 -8.16
CA LEU A 81 -15.24 3.10 -8.49
C LEU A 81 -15.94 2.51 -7.27
N PHE A 82 -15.20 2.28 -6.18
CA PHE A 82 -15.73 1.67 -4.96
C PHE A 82 -16.62 2.63 -4.18
N ASN A 83 -16.39 3.96 -4.27
CA ASN A 83 -17.32 4.92 -3.68
C ASN A 83 -18.68 4.94 -4.42
N LYS A 84 -18.72 4.49 -5.68
CA LYS A 84 -19.97 4.31 -6.45
C LYS A 84 -20.63 2.96 -6.18
N ILE A 85 -19.88 1.86 -6.27
CA ILE A 85 -20.43 0.49 -6.29
C ILE A 85 -20.50 -0.14 -4.89
N ALA A 86 -19.53 0.14 -4.03
CA ALA A 86 -19.33 -0.57 -2.77
C ALA A 86 -19.59 0.33 -1.54
N LYS A 87 -20.62 1.20 -1.60
CA LYS A 87 -20.95 2.12 -0.49
C LYS A 87 -21.23 1.40 0.83
N ARG A 88 -21.87 0.22 0.76
CA ARG A 88 -22.24 -0.61 1.91
C ARG A 88 -21.10 -1.47 2.44
N MET A 89 -19.98 -1.56 1.71
CA MET A 89 -18.83 -2.34 2.14
C MET A 89 -18.07 -1.61 3.25
N GLN A 90 -17.56 -2.38 4.21
CA GLN A 90 -16.74 -1.86 5.29
C GLN A 90 -15.49 -1.14 4.75
N VAL A 91 -15.09 -0.07 5.42
CA VAL A 91 -14.00 0.80 4.96
C VAL A 91 -12.69 0.03 4.78
N PHE A 92 -12.32 -0.83 5.74
CA PHE A 92 -11.05 -1.55 5.68
C PHE A 92 -11.02 -2.56 4.52
N ASN A 93 -12.12 -3.27 4.28
CA ASN A 93 -12.24 -4.16 3.12
C ASN A 93 -12.07 -3.41 1.79
N ARG A 94 -12.61 -2.18 1.70
CA ARG A 94 -12.40 -1.33 0.51
C ARG A 94 -10.94 -0.95 0.36
N ILE A 95 -10.26 -0.55 1.45
CA ILE A 95 -8.82 -0.23 1.42
C ILE A 95 -8.02 -1.42 0.87
N VAL A 96 -8.28 -2.63 1.37
CA VAL A 96 -7.60 -3.85 0.88
C VAL A 96 -7.87 -4.06 -0.61
N LEU A 97 -9.13 -4.06 -1.04
CA LEU A 97 -9.49 -4.30 -2.44
C LEU A 97 -8.96 -3.23 -3.40
N MET A 98 -9.04 -1.96 -3.01
CA MET A 98 -8.46 -0.84 -3.77
C MET A 98 -6.94 -0.94 -3.89
N SER A 99 -6.29 -1.71 -3.01
CA SER A 99 -4.84 -1.91 -3.03
C SER A 99 -4.43 -3.06 -3.92
N ILE A 100 -5.27 -4.08 -4.08
CA ILE A 100 -4.95 -5.26 -4.89
C ILE A 100 -4.70 -4.88 -6.36
N VAL A 101 -5.57 -4.08 -6.97
CA VAL A 101 -5.43 -3.79 -8.42
C VAL A 101 -4.17 -2.99 -8.77
N PRO A 102 -3.88 -1.84 -8.12
CA PRO A 102 -2.62 -1.14 -8.36
C PRO A 102 -1.40 -1.99 -7.99
N ALA A 103 -1.50 -2.83 -6.95
CA ALA A 103 -0.40 -3.73 -6.57
C ALA A 103 -0.12 -4.79 -7.63
N ILE A 104 -1.15 -5.38 -8.27
CA ILE A 104 -0.98 -6.32 -9.38
C ILE A 104 -0.28 -5.64 -10.56
N LEU A 105 -0.75 -4.44 -10.95
CA LEU A 105 -0.15 -3.68 -12.04
C LEU A 105 1.31 -3.30 -11.74
N LEU A 106 1.59 -2.87 -10.50
CA LEU A 106 2.94 -2.55 -10.06
C LEU A 106 3.84 -3.79 -9.99
N SER A 107 3.30 -4.93 -9.57
CA SER A 107 4.00 -6.22 -9.57
C SER A 107 4.38 -6.63 -10.99
N PHE A 108 3.45 -6.52 -11.96
CA PHE A 108 3.77 -6.77 -13.37
C PHE A 108 4.87 -5.83 -13.88
N TYR A 109 4.79 -4.54 -13.56
CA TYR A 109 5.84 -3.59 -13.93
C TYR A 109 7.20 -3.97 -13.33
N LEU A 110 7.25 -4.39 -12.06
CA LEU A 110 8.48 -4.84 -11.43
C LEU A 110 9.00 -6.14 -12.05
N TYR A 111 8.10 -7.09 -12.36
CA TYR A 111 8.44 -8.37 -12.99
C TYR A 111 9.18 -8.16 -14.32
N PHE A 112 8.68 -7.29 -15.20
CA PHE A 112 9.38 -6.96 -16.46
C PHE A 112 10.75 -6.30 -16.27
N ASN A 113 11.03 -5.75 -15.09
CA ASN A 113 12.32 -5.16 -14.75
C ASN A 113 13.22 -6.11 -13.93
N MET A 114 12.74 -7.31 -13.58
CA MET A 114 13.48 -8.24 -12.71
C MET A 114 14.75 -8.78 -13.36
N ASP A 115 14.75 -9.06 -14.67
CA ASP A 115 15.94 -9.58 -15.35
C ASP A 115 17.13 -8.63 -15.20
N LYS A 116 16.86 -7.32 -15.30
CA LYS A 116 17.87 -6.28 -15.10
C LYS A 116 18.36 -6.23 -13.65
N MET A 117 17.45 -6.38 -12.68
CA MET A 117 17.81 -6.43 -11.26
C MET A 117 18.63 -7.67 -10.91
N ASN A 118 18.28 -8.83 -11.44
CA ASN A 118 18.99 -10.09 -11.25
C ASN A 118 20.37 -10.05 -11.90
N TYR A 119 20.49 -9.44 -13.08
CA TYR A 119 21.78 -9.19 -13.72
C TYR A 119 22.68 -8.28 -12.87
N ILE A 120 22.14 -7.21 -12.29
CA ILE A 120 22.90 -6.34 -11.38
C ILE A 120 23.31 -7.12 -10.13
N ALA A 121 22.40 -7.86 -9.50
CA ALA A 121 22.68 -8.62 -8.29
C ALA A 121 23.79 -9.68 -8.47
N THR A 122 23.78 -10.38 -9.61
CA THR A 122 24.76 -11.42 -9.92
C THR A 122 26.13 -10.85 -10.26
N ASN A 123 26.19 -9.66 -10.87
CA ASN A 123 27.45 -9.02 -11.26
C ASN A 123 27.97 -8.00 -10.25
N LEU A 124 27.20 -7.66 -9.21
CA LEU A 124 27.59 -6.71 -8.16
C LEU A 124 28.98 -7.00 -7.54
N PRO A 125 29.33 -8.27 -7.22
CA PRO A 125 30.65 -8.59 -6.67
C PRO A 125 31.81 -8.42 -7.65
N ARG A 126 31.52 -8.28 -8.95
CA ARG A 126 32.52 -8.09 -10.02
C ARG A 126 32.67 -6.61 -10.41
N MET A 127 31.84 -5.72 -9.87
CA MET A 127 31.92 -4.28 -10.13
C MET A 127 33.00 -3.67 -9.23
N THR A 128 34.24 -3.67 -9.72
CA THR A 128 35.44 -3.22 -8.98
C THR A 128 35.25 -1.85 -8.32
N SER A 129 34.63 -0.89 -9.01
CA SER A 129 34.32 0.44 -8.48
C SER A 129 33.44 0.44 -7.22
N ILE A 130 32.45 -0.46 -7.14
CA ILE A 130 31.56 -0.57 -5.97
C ILE A 130 32.24 -1.35 -4.86
N VAL A 131 32.95 -2.43 -5.22
CA VAL A 131 33.67 -3.28 -4.28
C VAL A 131 34.78 -2.51 -3.56
N GLU A 132 35.52 -1.67 -4.27
CA GLU A 132 36.56 -0.81 -3.71
C GLU A 132 36.00 0.27 -2.78
N GLN A 133 34.81 0.79 -3.06
CA GLN A 133 34.17 1.84 -2.24
C GLN A 133 33.48 1.30 -0.98
N VAL A 134 32.84 0.14 -1.10
CA VAL A 134 31.88 -0.36 -0.10
C VAL A 134 32.43 -1.58 0.66
N GLY A 135 33.41 -2.27 0.08
CA GLY A 135 33.99 -3.50 0.62
C GLY A 135 33.21 -4.77 0.26
N ILE A 136 33.93 -5.88 0.07
CA ILE A 136 33.35 -7.16 -0.40
C ILE A 136 32.25 -7.68 0.54
N GLU A 137 32.42 -7.55 1.85
CA GLU A 137 31.44 -8.03 2.84
C GLU A 137 30.10 -7.30 2.70
N ASN A 138 30.12 -5.97 2.58
CA ASN A 138 28.92 -5.16 2.39
C ASN A 138 28.28 -5.41 1.02
N VAL A 139 29.07 -5.70 -0.02
CA VAL A 139 28.54 -6.09 -1.34
C VAL A 139 27.80 -7.42 -1.27
N LEU A 140 28.27 -8.39 -0.48
CA LEU A 140 27.55 -9.65 -0.25
C LEU A 140 26.24 -9.43 0.53
N ILE A 141 26.23 -8.51 1.50
CA ILE A 141 25.01 -8.12 2.21
C ILE A 141 24.01 -7.50 1.23
N LEU A 142 24.45 -6.55 0.40
CA LEU A 142 23.62 -5.92 -0.64
C LEU A 142 23.06 -6.95 -1.61
N GLN A 143 23.87 -7.92 -2.05
CA GLN A 143 23.41 -9.00 -2.91
C GLN A 143 22.29 -9.82 -2.26
N LYS A 144 22.45 -10.22 -0.99
CA LYS A 144 21.40 -10.93 -0.23
C LYS A 144 20.13 -10.09 -0.11
N SER A 145 20.25 -8.78 0.11
CA SER A 145 19.12 -7.86 0.16
C SER A 145 18.37 -7.80 -1.17
N ILE A 146 19.08 -7.76 -2.31
CA ILE A 146 18.45 -7.73 -3.64
C ILE A 146 17.70 -9.04 -3.90
N VAL A 147 18.27 -10.19 -3.54
CA VAL A 147 17.59 -11.49 -3.67
C VAL A 147 16.33 -11.54 -2.79
N LEU A 148 16.39 -11.03 -1.57
CA LEU A 148 15.22 -10.97 -0.69
C LEU A 148 14.13 -10.06 -1.26
N ILE A 149 14.48 -8.90 -1.79
CA ILE A 149 13.55 -8.00 -2.50
C ILE A 149 12.94 -8.72 -3.70
N SER A 150 13.74 -9.47 -4.46
CA SER A 150 13.26 -10.26 -5.59
C SER A 150 12.27 -11.34 -5.16
N ASN A 151 12.47 -11.99 -4.01
CA ASN A 151 11.55 -13.02 -3.53
C ASN A 151 10.22 -12.44 -3.00
N TYR A 152 10.20 -11.18 -2.56
CA TYR A 152 9.05 -10.54 -1.93
C TYR A 152 8.53 -9.29 -2.68
N TYR A 153 8.82 -9.16 -3.97
CA TYR A 153 8.46 -7.96 -4.74
C TYR A 153 6.94 -7.73 -4.84
N ILE A 154 6.14 -8.82 -4.92
CA ILE A 154 4.67 -8.74 -4.98
C ILE A 154 4.14 -8.18 -3.66
N PHE A 155 4.62 -8.74 -2.54
CA PHE A 155 4.33 -8.23 -1.21
C PHE A 155 4.78 -6.77 -1.07
N GLY A 156 5.99 -6.42 -1.50
CA GLY A 156 6.51 -5.06 -1.44
C GLY A 156 5.65 -4.06 -2.22
N ALA A 157 5.23 -4.43 -3.44
CA ALA A 157 4.30 -3.63 -4.24
C ALA A 157 2.96 -3.44 -3.52
N PHE A 158 2.38 -4.51 -2.98
CA PHE A 158 1.14 -4.44 -2.21
C PHE A 158 1.29 -3.56 -0.96
N PHE A 159 2.38 -3.72 -0.20
CA PHE A 159 2.63 -3.02 1.04
C PHE A 159 2.69 -1.50 0.85
N VAL A 160 3.38 -1.04 -0.18
CA VAL A 160 3.42 0.39 -0.54
C VAL A 160 2.02 0.91 -0.89
N VAL A 161 1.26 0.14 -1.68
CA VAL A 161 -0.06 0.56 -2.14
C VAL A 161 -1.08 0.59 -0.99
N ILE A 162 -1.08 -0.44 -0.12
CA ILE A 162 -2.01 -0.49 1.01
C ILE A 162 -1.72 0.61 2.03
N LEU A 163 -0.45 0.93 2.29
CA LEU A 163 -0.10 2.07 3.13
C LEU A 163 -0.61 3.38 2.54
N ALA A 164 -0.40 3.61 1.24
CA ALA A 164 -0.89 4.82 0.60
C ALA A 164 -2.43 4.92 0.63
N ASN A 165 -3.15 3.83 0.33
CA ASN A 165 -4.61 3.81 0.47
C ASN A 165 -5.06 4.01 1.93
N PHE A 166 -4.36 3.43 2.90
CA PHE A 166 -4.66 3.61 4.32
C PHE A 166 -4.56 5.09 4.73
N PHE A 167 -3.48 5.78 4.34
CA PHE A 167 -3.33 7.22 4.59
C PHE A 167 -4.31 8.07 3.78
N LEU A 168 -4.65 7.67 2.55
CA LEU A 168 -5.71 8.34 1.77
C LEU A 168 -7.03 8.35 2.54
N PHE A 169 -7.43 7.23 3.11
CA PHE A 169 -8.67 7.15 3.89
C PHE A 169 -8.58 7.88 5.23
N LEU A 170 -7.42 7.81 5.91
CA LEU A 170 -7.21 8.58 7.14
C LEU A 170 -7.35 10.08 6.91
N THR A 171 -6.91 10.58 5.74
CA THR A 171 -6.99 12.00 5.41
C THR A 171 -8.34 12.42 4.84
N LEU A 172 -9.03 11.55 4.11
CA LEU A 172 -10.35 11.85 3.55
C LEU A 172 -11.49 11.75 4.58
N ILE A 173 -11.42 10.79 5.51
CA ILE A 173 -12.49 10.53 6.51
C ILE A 173 -11.92 10.31 7.93
N PRO A 174 -11.13 11.25 8.49
CA PRO A 174 -10.34 11.06 9.71
C PRO A 174 -11.17 10.60 10.93
N GLY A 175 -12.38 11.13 11.11
CA GLY A 175 -13.24 10.80 12.26
C GLY A 175 -13.83 9.38 12.26
N THR A 176 -13.63 8.60 11.20
CA THR A 176 -14.25 7.27 11.06
C THR A 176 -13.33 6.11 11.42
N TYR A 177 -12.04 6.35 11.66
CA TYR A 177 -11.02 5.30 11.84
C TYR A 177 -11.41 4.24 12.89
N LYS A 178 -11.99 4.68 14.00
CA LYS A 178 -12.49 3.83 15.11
C LYS A 178 -13.46 2.76 14.64
N LEU A 179 -14.28 3.09 13.64
CA LEU A 179 -15.38 2.29 13.13
C LEU A 179 -14.95 1.36 11.99
N TRP A 180 -13.72 1.47 11.48
CA TRP A 180 -13.28 0.64 10.36
C TRP A 180 -13.29 -0.83 10.78
N LYS A 181 -13.96 -1.69 10.04
CA LYS A 181 -13.98 -3.13 10.29
C LYS A 181 -13.39 -3.85 9.08
N ILE A 182 -12.77 -4.99 9.33
CA ILE A 182 -12.30 -5.92 8.32
C ILE A 182 -13.09 -7.22 8.45
N SER A 183 -13.40 -7.88 7.34
CA SER A 183 -14.00 -9.22 7.37
C SER A 183 -12.98 -10.29 7.73
N CYS A 184 -13.37 -11.27 8.52
CA CYS A 184 -12.56 -12.46 8.82
C CYS A 184 -12.22 -13.28 7.56
N TYR A 185 -12.95 -13.13 6.44
CA TYR A 185 -12.69 -13.88 5.21
C TYR A 185 -11.28 -13.73 4.65
N TRP A 186 -10.57 -12.63 4.94
CA TRP A 186 -9.19 -12.43 4.50
C TRP A 186 -8.19 -13.39 5.15
N ILE A 187 -8.52 -14.01 6.29
CA ILE A 187 -7.66 -15.00 6.95
C ILE A 187 -7.76 -16.38 6.30
N ILE A 188 -8.85 -16.65 5.54
CA ILE A 188 -9.10 -17.98 4.97
C ILE A 188 -7.96 -18.42 4.04
N PRO A 189 -7.51 -17.61 3.06
CA PRO A 189 -6.41 -18.01 2.19
C PRO A 189 -5.09 -18.22 2.96
N TYR A 190 -4.87 -17.49 4.06
CA TYR A 190 -3.70 -17.66 4.92
C TYR A 190 -3.70 -19.04 5.59
N MET A 191 -4.84 -19.44 6.15
CA MET A 191 -4.99 -20.77 6.77
C MET A 191 -4.84 -21.90 5.74
N LEU A 192 -5.41 -21.73 4.54
CA LEU A 192 -5.32 -22.73 3.47
C LEU A 192 -3.87 -22.94 3.00
N ILE A 193 -3.09 -21.87 2.83
CA ILE A 193 -1.69 -21.98 2.41
C ILE A 193 -0.85 -22.66 3.49
N LEU A 194 -1.01 -22.28 4.77
CA LEU A 194 -0.30 -22.94 5.87
C LEU A 194 -0.65 -24.43 5.98
N TRP A 195 -1.92 -24.78 5.75
CA TRP A 195 -2.34 -26.17 5.68
C TRP A 195 -1.68 -26.90 4.51
N ALA A 196 -1.67 -26.30 3.31
CA ALA A 196 -1.00 -26.88 2.14
C ALA A 196 0.51 -27.10 2.36
N HIS A 197 1.20 -26.17 3.03
CA HIS A 197 2.61 -26.31 3.42
C HIS A 197 2.81 -27.49 4.36
N LYS A 198 1.95 -27.64 5.37
CA LYS A 198 2.03 -28.76 6.32
C LYS A 198 1.89 -30.13 5.64
N PHE A 199 1.11 -30.22 4.57
CA PHE A 199 0.89 -31.47 3.83
C PHE A 199 1.77 -31.62 2.58
N ASN A 200 2.75 -30.74 2.36
CA ASN A 200 3.62 -30.73 1.17
C ASN A 200 2.85 -30.68 -0.17
N ILE A 201 1.70 -29.99 -0.20
CA ILE A 201 0.87 -29.77 -1.41
C ILE A 201 1.17 -28.39 -2.03
N SER A 202 2.26 -27.73 -1.62
CA SER A 202 2.64 -26.41 -2.15
C SER A 202 2.91 -26.47 -3.65
N ALA A 203 2.28 -25.58 -4.41
CA ALA A 203 2.42 -25.50 -5.86
C ALA A 203 3.44 -24.44 -6.27
N ASN A 204 3.43 -23.27 -5.62
CA ASN A 204 4.35 -22.17 -5.94
C ASN A 204 4.75 -21.40 -4.68
N ILE A 205 5.89 -21.80 -4.11
CA ILE A 205 6.43 -21.27 -2.85
C ILE A 205 6.61 -19.74 -2.91
N LEU A 206 7.02 -19.18 -4.04
CA LEU A 206 7.20 -17.72 -4.18
C LEU A 206 5.86 -17.00 -4.01
N LEU A 207 4.83 -17.46 -4.74
CA LEU A 207 3.52 -16.85 -4.72
C LEU A 207 2.86 -17.02 -3.34
N GLU A 208 2.94 -18.23 -2.78
CA GLU A 208 2.42 -18.57 -1.45
C GLU A 208 3.04 -17.69 -0.36
N ASN A 209 4.37 -17.53 -0.34
CA ASN A 209 5.05 -16.67 0.62
C ASN A 209 4.63 -15.20 0.51
N ASN A 210 4.46 -14.68 -0.72
CA ASN A 210 3.99 -13.32 -0.92
C ASN A 210 2.54 -13.13 -0.42
N ILE A 211 1.64 -14.10 -0.67
CA ILE A 211 0.27 -14.04 -0.17
C ILE A 211 0.23 -14.08 1.36
N LEU A 212 1.01 -14.96 1.99
CA LEU A 212 1.09 -15.05 3.46
C LEU A 212 1.51 -13.70 4.06
N GLU A 213 2.52 -13.06 3.47
CA GLU A 213 3.00 -11.74 3.89
C GLU A 213 1.97 -10.63 3.68
N ILE A 214 1.28 -10.64 2.54
CA ILE A 214 0.19 -9.70 2.25
C ILE A 214 -0.90 -9.80 3.32
N ILE A 215 -1.38 -11.00 3.61
CA ILE A 215 -2.46 -11.21 4.59
C ILE A 215 -1.97 -10.86 6.00
N ARG A 216 -0.74 -11.25 6.35
CA ARG A 216 -0.11 -10.86 7.61
C ARG A 216 -0.19 -9.35 7.80
N TRP A 217 0.26 -8.58 6.83
CA TRP A 217 0.30 -7.12 6.95
C TRP A 217 -1.07 -6.44 6.87
N ILE A 218 -2.04 -7.01 6.16
CA ILE A 218 -3.45 -6.58 6.24
C ILE A 218 -3.93 -6.63 7.70
N TYR A 219 -3.67 -7.74 8.39
CA TYR A 219 -4.08 -7.92 9.78
C TYR A 219 -3.20 -7.19 10.78
N VAL A 220 -1.91 -6.92 10.49
CA VAL A 220 -1.08 -6.01 11.29
C VAL A 220 -1.66 -4.60 11.29
N LEU A 221 -2.01 -4.06 10.11
CA LEU A 221 -2.61 -2.72 10.00
C LEU A 221 -3.97 -2.65 10.70
N TYR A 222 -4.77 -3.72 10.62
CA TYR A 222 -6.01 -3.80 11.39
C TYR A 222 -5.76 -3.93 12.89
N GLY A 223 -4.74 -4.69 13.31
CA GLY A 223 -4.29 -4.79 14.69
C GLY A 223 -3.86 -3.44 15.27
N ILE A 224 -3.11 -2.63 14.51
CA ILE A 224 -2.76 -1.24 14.87
C ILE A 224 -4.04 -0.42 15.12
N LYS A 225 -5.07 -0.59 14.30
CA LYS A 225 -6.38 0.04 14.53
C LYS A 225 -7.03 -0.46 15.82
N VAL A 226 -6.99 -1.76 16.09
CA VAL A 226 -7.54 -2.31 17.35
C VAL A 226 -6.80 -1.75 18.57
N ILE A 227 -5.46 -1.68 18.51
CA ILE A 227 -4.64 -1.06 19.55
C ILE A 227 -5.04 0.41 19.74
N TYR A 228 -5.24 1.18 18.66
CA TYR A 228 -5.74 2.56 18.74
C TYR A 228 -7.05 2.65 19.54
N ASN A 229 -8.00 1.74 19.29
CA ASN A 229 -9.27 1.71 20.03
C ASN A 229 -9.07 1.32 21.51
N ILE A 230 -8.10 0.45 21.82
CA ILE A 230 -7.74 0.08 23.20
C ILE A 230 -7.09 1.26 23.92
N THR A 231 -6.19 1.99 23.27
CA THR A 231 -5.52 3.19 23.82
C THR A 231 -6.54 4.26 24.21
N GLU A 232 -7.64 4.38 23.47
CA GLU A 232 -8.76 5.24 23.86
C GLU A 232 -9.47 4.77 25.14
N LYS A 233 -9.71 3.46 25.28
CA LYS A 233 -10.29 2.88 26.50
C LYS A 233 -9.41 3.07 27.74
N ILE A 234 -8.09 3.19 27.55
CA ILE A 234 -7.10 3.47 28.61
C ILE A 234 -7.10 4.96 29.01
N GLY A 235 -7.82 5.84 28.29
CA GLY A 235 -8.03 7.24 28.66
C GLY A 235 -7.19 8.26 27.89
N VAL A 236 -6.48 7.85 26.83
CA VAL A 236 -5.74 8.79 25.97
C VAL A 236 -6.71 9.57 25.08
N LYS A 237 -6.87 10.87 25.34
CA LYS A 237 -7.84 11.72 24.62
C LYS A 237 -7.36 12.22 23.26
N SER A 238 -6.05 12.44 23.09
CA SER A 238 -5.50 13.00 21.85
C SER A 238 -5.44 11.95 20.74
N ASP A 239 -6.08 12.22 19.60
CA ASP A 239 -6.08 11.31 18.44
C ASP A 239 -4.68 11.12 17.85
N ILE A 240 -3.84 12.17 17.88
CA ILE A 240 -2.44 12.09 17.42
C ILE A 240 -1.64 11.15 18.31
N LEU A 241 -1.79 11.26 19.64
CA LEU A 241 -1.11 10.37 20.58
C LEU A 241 -1.59 8.93 20.42
N LYS A 242 -2.89 8.70 20.22
CA LYS A 242 -3.44 7.36 19.97
C LYS A 242 -2.84 6.74 18.71
N HIS A 243 -2.77 7.49 17.60
CA HIS A 243 -2.13 7.01 16.37
C HIS A 243 -0.65 6.72 16.58
N GLY A 244 0.09 7.60 17.28
CA GLY A 244 1.50 7.41 17.57
C GLY A 244 1.76 6.15 18.39
N ILE A 245 1.03 5.97 19.51
CA ILE A 245 1.15 4.80 20.39
C ILE A 245 0.79 3.52 19.63
N SER A 246 -0.32 3.52 18.89
CA SER A 246 -0.76 2.31 18.21
C SER A 246 0.16 1.88 17.08
N MET A 247 0.69 2.85 16.31
CA MET A 247 1.69 2.57 15.28
C MET A 247 3.00 2.10 15.91
N LEU A 248 3.48 2.77 16.97
CA LEU A 248 4.71 2.38 17.66
C LEU A 248 4.61 0.94 18.16
N LEU A 249 3.55 0.59 18.90
CA LEU A 249 3.37 -0.76 19.42
C LEU A 249 3.19 -1.79 18.31
N GLY A 250 2.34 -1.51 17.33
CA GLY A 250 2.01 -2.48 16.30
C GLY A 250 3.14 -2.72 15.29
N LEU A 251 3.98 -1.72 15.01
CA LEU A 251 5.16 -1.89 14.15
C LEU A 251 6.36 -2.47 14.90
N SER A 252 6.49 -2.22 16.21
CA SER A 252 7.52 -2.85 17.04
C SER A 252 7.24 -4.34 17.27
N TYR A 253 5.97 -4.71 17.38
CA TYR A 253 5.53 -6.09 17.62
C TYR A 253 4.51 -6.54 16.56
N PRO A 254 4.93 -6.69 15.29
CA PRO A 254 4.01 -6.98 14.18
C PRO A 254 3.29 -8.32 14.37
N MET A 255 3.92 -9.33 14.95
CA MET A 255 3.25 -10.62 15.19
C MET A 255 2.11 -10.49 16.23
N VAL A 256 2.31 -9.68 17.26
CA VAL A 256 1.27 -9.42 18.27
C VAL A 256 0.12 -8.64 17.64
N ALA A 257 0.43 -7.60 16.86
CA ALA A 257 -0.58 -6.84 16.12
C ALA A 257 -1.36 -7.73 15.13
N PHE A 258 -0.67 -8.62 14.42
CA PHE A 258 -1.31 -9.61 13.55
C PHE A 258 -2.33 -10.47 14.30
N VAL A 259 -1.95 -11.07 15.42
CA VAL A 259 -2.84 -11.94 16.21
C VAL A 259 -4.04 -11.14 16.74
N ILE A 260 -3.80 -9.96 17.32
CA ILE A 260 -4.88 -9.08 17.81
C ILE A 260 -5.84 -8.72 16.67
N GLY A 261 -5.29 -8.33 15.51
CA GLY A 261 -6.09 -7.99 14.34
C GLY A 261 -6.92 -9.16 13.82
N ALA A 262 -6.30 -10.35 13.72
CA ALA A 262 -6.98 -11.56 13.28
C ALA A 262 -8.14 -11.93 14.23
N LEU A 263 -7.90 -11.97 15.55
CA LEU A 263 -8.92 -12.27 16.55
C LEU A 263 -10.07 -11.25 16.53
N ALA A 264 -9.75 -9.95 16.50
CA ALA A 264 -10.76 -8.89 16.45
C ALA A 264 -11.57 -8.87 15.15
N SER A 265 -11.12 -9.56 14.09
CA SER A 265 -11.91 -9.70 12.86
C SER A 265 -13.04 -10.74 12.98
N PHE A 266 -12.98 -11.64 13.96
CA PHE A 266 -14.01 -12.64 14.24
C PHE A 266 -15.18 -12.09 15.05
N GLU A 267 -15.09 -10.89 15.64
CA GLU A 267 -16.26 -10.16 16.17
C GLU A 267 -17.33 -9.91 15.08
N PHE A 268 -17.04 -10.22 13.81
CA PHE A 268 -17.99 -10.25 12.71
C PHE A 268 -18.90 -11.50 12.68
N ILE A 269 -18.50 -12.61 13.33
CA ILE A 269 -19.41 -13.75 13.56
C ILE A 269 -20.28 -13.37 14.77
N GLU A 270 -21.18 -12.40 14.57
CA GLU A 270 -22.41 -12.38 15.36
C GLU A 270 -23.10 -13.71 15.04
N VAL A 271 -22.90 -14.70 15.92
CA VAL A 271 -23.81 -15.84 16.00
C VAL A 271 -25.15 -15.19 16.29
N LYS A 272 -25.96 -14.99 15.25
CA LYS A 272 -27.39 -14.75 15.44
C LYS A 272 -27.86 -15.95 16.22
N GLU A 273 -28.09 -15.76 17.52
CA GLU A 273 -28.90 -16.70 18.29
C GLU A 273 -30.20 -16.85 17.51
N ILE A 274 -30.33 -17.97 16.81
CA ILE A 274 -31.62 -18.42 16.34
C ILE A 274 -32.35 -18.73 17.64
N ARG A 275 -33.14 -17.78 18.14
CA ARG A 275 -34.14 -18.06 19.16
C ARG A 275 -35.07 -19.10 18.55
N MET A 276 -34.95 -20.35 18.99
CA MET A 276 -35.98 -21.37 18.80
C MET A 276 -37.19 -21.03 19.67
#